data_AF-A0A2V2GED7-F1
#
_entry.id   AF-A0A2V2GED7-F1
#
_cell.length_a   1.000
_cell.length_b   1.000
_cell.length_c   1.000
_cell.angle_alpha   90.00
_cell.angle_beta   90.00
_cell.angle_gamma   90.00
#
_symmetry.space_group_name_H-M   'P 1'
#
loop_
_entity.id
_entity.type
_entity.pdbx_description
1 polymer ?
#
loop_
_entity_poly.entity_id
_entity_poly.type
_entity_poly.pdbx_seq_one_letter_code
_entity_poly.pdbx_strand_id
1 'polypeptide(L)' 'MRFQASLFLAALGLACVLESLPWLLGPGRMREALRQLLELPPEKLRVGGFILLGAGLVLVALSRF' A
#
# COMPACT_ATOMS: atom_id res chain seq x y z
N MET A 1 8.49 -6.67 -23.62
CA MET A 1 7.33 -6.61 -22.69
C MET A 1 6.33 -5.60 -23.25
N ARG A 2 5.15 -6.01 -23.73
CA ARG A 2 4.09 -5.05 -24.12
C ARG A 2 3.47 -4.50 -22.84
N PHE A 3 3.66 -3.22 -22.56
CA PHE A 3 3.00 -2.56 -21.43
C PHE A 3 1.50 -2.50 -21.70
N GLN A 4 0.72 -3.19 -20.88
CA GLN A 4 -0.74 -3.16 -20.96
C GLN A 4 -1.24 -2.03 -20.06
N ALA A 5 -1.37 -0.83 -20.64
CA ALA A 5 -1.78 0.37 -19.90
C ALA A 5 -3.15 0.19 -19.21
N SER A 6 -4.08 -0.56 -19.82
CA SER A 6 -5.37 -0.89 -19.23
C SER A 6 -5.26 -1.68 -17.92
N LEU A 7 -4.38 -2.69 -17.88
CA LEU A 7 -4.17 -3.52 -16.70
C LEU A 7 -3.46 -2.73 -15.59
N PHE A 8 -2.49 -1.89 -15.95
CA PHE A 8 -1.85 -0.98 -15.00
C PHE A 8 -2.86 0.00 -14.38
N LEU A 9 -3.71 0.63 -15.20
CA LEU A 9 -4.73 1.56 -14.72
C LEU A 9 -5.78 0.87 -13.84
N ALA A 10 -6.18 -0.37 -14.17
CA ALA A 10 -7.10 -1.14 -13.33
C ALA A 10 -6.48 -1.49 -11.97
N ALA A 11 -5.21 -1.94 -11.95
CA ALA A 11 -4.49 -2.24 -10.71
C ALA A 11 -4.29 -0.97 -9.85
N LEU A 12 -3.92 0.15 -10.48
CA LEU A 12 -3.78 1.44 -9.82
C LEU A 12 -5.13 1.93 -9.25
N GLY A 13 -6.20 1.81 -10.03
CA GLY A 13 -7.56 2.15 -9.58
C GLY A 13 -8.00 1.31 -8.38
N LEU A 14 -7.73 -0.01 -8.41
CA LEU A 14 -8.03 -0.90 -7.30
C LEU A 14 -7.22 -0.53 -6.05
N ALA A 15 -5.94 -0.20 -6.21
CA ALA A 15 -5.10 0.27 -5.10
C ALA A 15 -5.68 1.55 -4.46
N CYS A 16 -6.12 2.52 -5.26
CA CYS A 16 -6.78 3.73 -4.75
C CYS A 16 -8.07 3.41 -3.97
N VAL A 17 -8.90 2.48 -4.48
CA VAL A 17 -10.13 2.06 -3.80
C VAL A 17 -9.80 1.40 -2.46
N LEU A 18 -8.88 0.44 -2.45
CA LEU A 18 -8.48 -0.26 -1.23
C LEU A 18 -7.88 0.69 -0.20
N GLU A 19 -7.03 1.62 -0.63
CA GLU A 19 -6.43 2.62 0.26
C GLU A 19 -7.48 3.56 0.85
N SER A 20 -8.58 3.83 0.13
CA SER A 20 -9.67 4.70 0.58
C SER A 20 -10.60 4.04 1.62
N LEU A 21 -10.68 2.71 1.66
CA LEU A 21 -11.59 1.98 2.55
C LEU A 21 -11.32 2.26 4.04
N PRO A 22 -10.06 2.20 4.55
CA PRO A 22 -9.76 2.59 5.93
C PRO A 22 -10.20 4.02 6.27
N TRP A 23 -10.04 4.95 5.34
CA TRP A 23 -10.44 6.35 5.53
C TRP A 23 -11.95 6.53 5.60
N LEU A 24 -12.72 5.79 4.79
CA LEU A 24 -14.17 5.89 4.73
C LEU A 24 -14.86 5.13 5.87
N LEU A 25 -14.42 3.90 6.14
CA LEU A 25 -15.06 3.01 7.12
C LEU A 25 -14.64 3.30 8.56
N GLY A 26 -13.44 3.86 8.77
CA GLY A 26 -12.86 4.03 10.10
C GLY A 26 -11.95 5.25 10.23
N PRO A 27 -12.41 6.47 9.93
CA PRO A 27 -11.58 7.67 9.94
C PRO A 27 -10.92 7.94 11.31
N GLY A 28 -11.60 7.59 12.41
CA GLY A 28 -11.04 7.74 13.76
C GLY A 28 -9.86 6.79 14.01
N ARG A 29 -9.97 5.53 13.59
CA ARG A 29 -8.88 4.54 13.71
C ARG A 29 -7.70 4.90 12.83
N MET A 30 -7.95 5.40 11.62
CA MET A 30 -6.90 5.84 10.71
C MET A 30 -6.11 7.02 11.27
N ARG A 31 -6.80 8.01 11.87
CA ARG A 31 -6.13 9.13 12.54
C ARG A 31 -5.24 8.68 13.70
N GLU A 32 -5.70 7.71 14.49
CA GLU A 32 -4.93 7.16 15.59
C GLU A 32 -3.70 6.37 15.10
N ALA A 33 -3.88 5.53 14.08
CA ALA A 33 -2.78 4.80 13.44
C ALA A 33 -1.72 5.75 12.86
N LEU A 34 -2.13 6.87 12.27
CA LEU A 34 -1.20 7.89 11.75
C LEU A 34 -0.43 8.60 12.86
N ARG A 35 -1.07 8.90 13.99
CA ARG A 35 -0.36 9.46 15.15
C ARG A 35 0.71 8.51 15.67
N GLN A 36 0.35 7.23 15.82
CA GLN A 36 1.31 6.20 16.20
C GLN A 36 2.46 6.08 15.20
N LEU A 37 2.18 6.23 13.90
CA LEU A 37 3.21 6.25 12.86
C LEU A 37 4.15 7.46 12.98
N LEU A 38 3.62 8.65 13.30
CA LEU A 38 4.41 9.88 13.47
C LEU A 38 5.33 9.82 14.69
N GLU A 39 4.98 9.04 15.71
CA GLU A 39 5.80 8.81 16.90
C GLU A 39 6.94 7.80 16.65
N LEU A 40 6.91 7.05 15.54
CA LEU A 40 7.97 6.11 15.21
C LEU A 40 9.23 6.83 14.70
N PRO A 41 10.43 6.37 15.09
CA PRO A 41 11.66 6.87 14.52
C PRO A 41 11.73 6.57 13.02
N PRO A 42 12.37 7.45 12.22
CA PRO A 42 12.40 7.35 10.76
C PRO A 42 13.00 6.04 10.24
N GLU A 43 13.87 5.39 11.02
CA GLU A 43 14.45 4.08 10.69
C GLU A 43 13.40 2.97 10.69
N LYS A 44 12.48 2.95 11.66
CA LYS A 44 11.39 1.97 11.71
C LYS A 44 10.40 2.17 10.58
N LEU A 45 10.12 3.43 10.22
CA LEU A 45 9.29 3.76 9.06
C LEU A 45 9.93 3.26 7.76
N ARG A 46 11.25 3.42 7.59
CA ARG A 46 11.97 2.89 6.42
C ARG A 46 11.90 1.37 6.35
N VAL A 47 12.11 0.67 7.46
CA VAL A 47 12.00 -0.80 7.51
C VAL A 47 10.58 -1.26 7.15
N GLY A 48 9.56 -0.62 7.72
CA GLY A 48 8.17 -0.88 7.36
C GLY A 48 7.90 -0.68 5.87
N GLY A 49 8.44 0.40 5.29
CA GLY A 49 8.38 0.66 3.85
C GLY A 49 9.07 -0.41 3.01
N PHE A 50 10.26 -0.87 3.40
CA PHE A 50 10.96 -1.96 2.71
C PHE A 50 10.20 -3.29 2.78
N ILE A 51 9.60 -3.60 3.93
CA ILE A 51 8.77 -4.81 4.09
C ILE A 51 7.56 -4.74 3.16
N LEU A 52 6.86 -3.60 3.12
CA LEU A 52 5.68 -3.41 2.28
C LEU A 52 6.03 -3.47 0.79
N LEU A 53 7.15 -2.85 0.41
CA LEU A 53 7.70 -2.91 -0.95
C LEU A 53 8.05 -4.36 -1.34
N GLY A 54 8.71 -5.11 -0.46
CA GLY A 54 9.04 -6.52 -0.66
C GLY A 54 7.80 -7.39 -0.80
N ALA A 55 6.79 -7.20 0.06
CA ALA A 55 5.52 -7.91 -0.02
C ALA A 55 4.79 -7.63 -1.35
N GLY A 56 4.75 -6.35 -1.78
CA GLY A 56 4.18 -5.98 -3.06
C GLY A 56 4.89 -6.65 -4.25
N LEU A 57 6.23 -6.70 -4.21
CA LEU A 57 7.04 -7.41 -5.21
C LEU A 57 6.74 -8.91 -5.25
N VAL A 58 6.59 -9.56 -4.08
CA VAL A 58 6.24 -10.98 -3.98
C VAL A 58 4.86 -11.25 -4.57
N LEU A 59 3.87 -10.41 -4.26
CA LEU A 59 2.51 -10.53 -4.83
C LEU A 59 2.51 -10.37 -6.36
N VAL A 60 3.29 -9.42 -6.88
CA VAL A 60 3.45 -9.24 -8.33
C VAL A 60 4.20 -10.42 -8.97
N ALA A 61 5.17 -11.02 -8.28
CA ALA A 61 5.84 -12.21 -8.77
C ALA A 61 4.89 -13.42 -8.81
N LEU A 62 4.06 -13.60 -7.77
CA LEU A 62 3.05 -14.66 -7.68
C LEU A 62 1.96 -14.51 -8.75
N SER A 63 1.52 -13.29 -9.06
CA SER A 63 0.49 -13.08 -10.11
C SER A 63 0.98 -13.34 -11.53
N ARG A 64 2.30 -13.49 -11.69
CA ARG A 64 2.98 -13.75 -12.97
C ARG A 64 3.48 -15.18 -13.12
N PHE A 65 3.36 -15.99 -12.07
CA PHE A 65 3.58 -17.43 -12.08
C PHE A 65 2.31 -18.15 -12.53
#